data_AF-A0A841TEX2-F1
#
_entry.id   AF-A0A841TEX2-F1
#
_cell.length_a   1.000
_cell.length_b   1.000
_cell.length_c   1.000
_cell.angle_alpha   90.00
_cell.angle_beta   90.00
_cell.angle_gamma   90.00
#
_symmetry.space_group_name_H-M   'P 1'
#
loop_
_entity.id
_entity.type
_entity.pdbx_description
1 polymer ?
#
loop_
_entity_poly.entity_id
_entity_poly.type
_entity_poly.pdbx_seq_one_letter_code
_entity_poly.pdbx_strand_id
1 'polypeptide(L)'
;MATTQDYIARLPMTEEFVRQEIQAEPPFFLYYYRTVCDSGKIEKLLIYPVMAVQHPRAYLASLCLRQDFGSAEALYAELMKGNVLIVSDDECYLFHAGKPINDKPGEAKIETTVQGPQSTFSENAETNIGIIRHRYPAPGFRVEPLEFGSVTRTKAYLFYDAHAVNPKVLDELHQRISKVDAAVVDSVMSSINNTST
;
A
#
# COMPACT_ATOMS: atom_id res chain seq x y z
N MET A 1 -17.58 -21.85 12.99
CA MET A 1 -16.60 -21.56 11.92
C MET A 1 -16.11 -20.14 12.13
N ALA A 2 -14.85 -19.83 11.84
CA ALA A 2 -14.36 -18.46 11.92
C ALA A 2 -15.08 -17.59 10.86
N THR A 3 -15.41 -16.36 11.23
CA THR A 3 -16.07 -15.36 10.38
C THR A 3 -15.02 -14.56 9.60
N THR A 4 -15.44 -13.84 8.54
CA THR A 4 -14.55 -12.89 7.85
C THR A 4 -13.99 -11.83 8.81
N GLN A 5 -14.76 -11.44 9.82
CA GLN A 5 -14.30 -10.52 10.85
C GLN A 5 -13.13 -11.09 11.67
N ASP A 6 -13.14 -12.39 11.98
CA ASP A 6 -12.03 -13.08 12.66
C ASP A 6 -10.78 -13.10 11.79
N TYR A 7 -10.93 -13.22 10.46
CA TYR A 7 -9.82 -13.16 9.52
C TYR A 7 -9.24 -11.76 9.41
N ILE A 8 -10.09 -10.73 9.32
CA ILE A 8 -9.65 -9.32 9.29
C ILE A 8 -8.84 -8.99 10.55
N ALA A 9 -9.29 -9.43 11.73
CA ALA A 9 -8.59 -9.18 13.00
C ALA A 9 -7.18 -9.79 13.07
N ARG A 10 -6.88 -10.78 12.22
CA ARG A 10 -5.57 -11.43 12.13
C ARG A 10 -4.64 -10.84 11.05
N LEU A 11 -5.13 -9.89 10.25
CA LEU A 11 -4.30 -9.23 9.24
C LEU A 11 -3.24 -8.34 9.89
N PRO A 12 -2.07 -8.15 9.25
CA PRO A 12 -1.09 -7.18 9.72
C PRO A 12 -1.63 -5.74 9.68
N MET A 13 -1.95 -5.18 10.85
CA MET A 13 -2.40 -3.79 11.00
C MET A 13 -1.22 -2.82 10.89
N THR A 14 -0.69 -2.68 9.68
CA THR A 14 0.37 -1.71 9.34
C THR A 14 -0.22 -0.36 8.96
N GLU A 15 0.58 0.71 8.91
CA GLU A 15 0.10 2.04 8.49
C GLU A 15 -0.45 2.07 7.06
N GLU A 16 -0.05 1.12 6.22
CA GLU A 16 -0.55 0.98 4.85
C GLU A 16 -1.94 0.35 4.78
N PHE A 17 -2.37 -0.34 5.84
CA PHE A 17 -3.67 -0.98 5.92
C PHE A 17 -4.75 0.07 6.21
N VAL A 18 -5.68 0.20 5.28
CA VAL A 18 -6.77 1.18 5.33
C VAL A 18 -8.06 0.46 5.66
N ARG A 19 -8.78 0.99 6.66
CA ARG A 19 -10.19 0.73 6.91
C ARG A 19 -10.97 2.01 6.63
N GLN A 20 -11.91 1.97 5.70
CA GLN A 20 -12.77 3.11 5.38
C GLN A 20 -14.25 2.70 5.42
N GLU A 21 -15.08 3.55 6.00
CA GLU A 21 -16.53 3.38 6.01
C GLU A 21 -17.16 4.22 4.90
N ILE A 22 -18.11 3.64 4.17
CA ILE A 22 -19.01 4.35 3.28
C ILE A 22 -20.36 4.41 3.99
N GLN A 23 -20.82 5.63 4.25
CA GLN A 23 -22.12 5.88 4.88
C GLN A 23 -23.23 5.48 3.93
N ALA A 24 -23.87 4.35 4.24
CA ALA A 24 -25.04 3.80 3.57
C ALA A 24 -25.89 3.07 4.62
N GLU A 25 -27.11 2.68 4.26
CA GLU A 25 -27.99 1.88 5.12
C GLU A 25 -28.25 0.51 4.46
N PRO A 26 -27.62 -0.57 4.95
CA PRO A 26 -26.57 -0.63 5.97
C PRO A 26 -25.18 -0.18 5.45
N PRO A 27 -24.21 0.13 6.34
CA PRO A 27 -22.92 0.67 5.93
C PRO A 27 -22.06 -0.37 5.19
N PHE A 28 -21.10 0.14 4.41
CA PHE A 28 -20.06 -0.68 3.78
C PHE A 28 -18.70 -0.33 4.39
N PHE A 29 -17.92 -1.36 4.73
CA PHE A 29 -16.55 -1.21 5.20
C PHE A 29 -15.57 -1.71 4.15
N LEU A 30 -14.64 -0.85 3.75
CA LEU A 30 -13.55 -1.16 2.83
C LEU A 30 -12.29 -1.49 3.62
N TYR A 31 -11.61 -2.57 3.24
CA TYR A 31 -10.31 -2.98 3.76
C TYR A 31 -9.34 -3.22 2.62
N TYR A 32 -8.20 -2.53 2.61
CA TYR A 32 -7.19 -2.65 1.56
C TYR A 32 -5.82 -2.10 2.00
N TYR A 33 -4.78 -2.36 1.21
CA TYR A 33 -3.47 -1.76 1.41
C TYR A 33 -3.25 -0.64 0.38
N ARG A 34 -3.10 0.61 0.84
CA ARG A 34 -3.01 1.81 -0.03
C ARG A 34 -1.82 1.79 -0.99
N THR A 35 -0.77 1.06 -0.64
CA THR A 35 0.47 1.00 -1.43
C THR A 35 0.32 0.13 -2.67
N VAL A 36 -0.55 -0.88 -2.63
CA VAL A 36 -0.84 -1.79 -3.76
C VAL A 36 -2.12 -1.45 -4.51
N CYS A 37 -3.01 -0.61 -3.95
CA CYS A 37 -4.27 -0.22 -4.59
C CYS A 37 -4.23 1.20 -5.19
N ASP A 38 -4.86 1.38 -6.35
CA ASP A 38 -5.09 2.66 -7.01
C ASP A 38 -6.26 3.39 -6.34
N SER A 39 -5.94 4.45 -5.59
CA SER A 39 -6.93 5.26 -4.86
C SER A 39 -7.94 5.92 -5.78
N GLY A 40 -7.53 6.39 -6.96
CA GLY A 40 -8.42 7.01 -7.92
C GLY A 40 -9.45 6.01 -8.48
N LYS A 41 -9.04 4.74 -8.67
CA LYS A 41 -9.95 3.67 -9.07
C LYS A 41 -10.94 3.32 -7.95
N ILE A 42 -10.48 3.23 -6.70
CA ILE A 42 -11.35 3.01 -5.54
C ILE A 42 -12.37 4.14 -5.43
N GLU A 43 -11.92 5.38 -5.51
CA GLU A 43 -12.79 6.54 -5.35
C GLU A 43 -13.85 6.62 -6.46
N LYS A 44 -13.42 6.54 -7.74
CA LYS A 44 -14.28 6.74 -8.90
C LYS A 44 -15.20 5.57 -9.22
N LEU A 45 -14.74 4.34 -8.99
CA LEU A 45 -15.48 3.13 -9.40
C LEU A 45 -16.11 2.38 -8.23
N LEU A 46 -15.76 2.71 -6.98
CA LEU A 46 -16.34 2.03 -5.82
C LEU A 46 -17.05 3.02 -4.91
N ILE A 47 -16.35 3.99 -4.34
CA ILE A 47 -16.91 4.89 -3.32
C ILE A 47 -18.02 5.76 -3.90
N TYR A 48 -17.76 6.56 -4.93
CA TYR A 48 -18.76 7.47 -5.48
C TYR A 48 -20.01 6.74 -6.01
N PRO A 49 -19.89 5.65 -6.79
CA PRO A 49 -21.07 4.92 -7.23
C PRO A 49 -21.88 4.34 -6.07
N VAL A 50 -21.24 3.72 -5.06
CA VAL A 50 -21.95 3.16 -3.90
C VAL A 50 -22.72 4.24 -3.13
N MET A 51 -22.20 5.48 -3.06
CA MET A 51 -22.88 6.61 -2.42
C MET A 51 -24.02 7.21 -3.27
N ALA A 52 -23.94 7.10 -4.60
CA ALA A 52 -24.86 7.79 -5.51
C ALA A 52 -26.04 6.93 -5.99
N VAL A 53 -25.89 5.60 -6.03
CA VAL A 53 -26.93 4.70 -6.56
C VAL A 53 -28.00 4.38 -5.51
N GLN A 54 -29.23 4.17 -5.98
CA GLN A 54 -30.35 3.77 -5.13
C GLN A 54 -30.17 2.37 -4.51
N HIS A 55 -29.46 1.47 -5.20
CA HIS A 55 -29.29 0.06 -4.81
C HIS A 55 -27.81 -0.34 -4.80
N PRO A 56 -27.03 0.07 -3.80
CA PRO A 56 -25.57 -0.13 -3.75
C PRO A 56 -25.16 -1.59 -3.77
N ARG A 57 -25.93 -2.49 -3.14
CA ARG A 57 -25.66 -3.93 -3.18
C ARG A 57 -25.76 -4.52 -4.58
N ALA A 58 -26.78 -4.12 -5.34
CA ALA A 58 -26.94 -4.58 -6.72
C ALA A 58 -25.79 -4.08 -7.61
N TYR A 59 -25.35 -2.83 -7.38
CA TYR A 59 -24.17 -2.29 -8.03
C TYR A 59 -22.91 -3.11 -7.72
N LEU A 60 -22.62 -3.35 -6.43
CA LEU A 60 -21.49 -4.16 -6.01
C LEU A 60 -21.53 -5.57 -6.57
N ALA A 61 -22.70 -6.24 -6.57
CA ALA A 61 -22.86 -7.58 -7.12
C ALA A 61 -22.59 -7.66 -8.64
N SER A 62 -22.76 -6.54 -9.37
CA SER A 62 -22.43 -6.47 -10.80
C SER A 62 -20.95 -6.19 -11.08
N LEU A 63 -20.25 -5.54 -10.15
CA LEU A 63 -18.86 -5.11 -10.31
C LEU A 63 -17.86 -6.07 -9.65
N CYS A 64 -18.26 -6.71 -8.57
CA CYS A 64 -17.39 -7.43 -7.64
C CYS A 64 -17.72 -8.92 -7.60
N LEU A 65 -16.72 -9.72 -7.24
CA LEU A 65 -16.95 -11.11 -6.92
C LEU A 65 -17.33 -11.23 -5.45
N ARG A 66 -18.47 -11.86 -5.17
CA ARG A 66 -18.80 -12.30 -3.81
C ARG A 66 -17.85 -13.43 -3.44
N GLN A 67 -17.20 -13.32 -2.29
CA GLN A 67 -16.18 -14.28 -1.89
C GLN A 67 -16.18 -14.52 -0.39
N ASP A 68 -16.16 -15.80 -0.04
CA ASP A 68 -15.85 -16.27 1.30
C ASP A 68 -14.38 -16.67 1.37
N PHE A 69 -13.80 -16.55 2.56
CA PHE A 69 -12.39 -16.88 2.81
C PHE A 69 -12.29 -18.10 3.71
N GLY A 70 -11.35 -19.00 3.40
CA GLY A 70 -11.07 -20.15 4.27
C GLY A 70 -10.11 -19.84 5.42
N SER A 71 -9.36 -18.74 5.30
CA SER A 71 -8.36 -18.34 6.29
C SER A 71 -7.95 -16.86 6.17
N ALA A 72 -7.27 -16.33 7.19
CA ALA A 72 -6.70 -14.99 7.17
C ALA A 72 -5.59 -14.85 6.14
N GLU A 73 -4.83 -15.92 5.90
CA GLU A 73 -3.75 -15.98 4.91
C GLU A 73 -4.30 -15.90 3.49
N ALA A 74 -5.43 -16.56 3.22
CA ALA A 74 -6.12 -16.46 1.93
C ALA A 74 -6.65 -15.05 1.69
N LEU A 75 -7.28 -14.42 2.69
CA LEU A 75 -7.72 -13.03 2.61
C LEU A 75 -6.54 -12.08 2.37
N TYR A 76 -5.46 -12.24 3.13
CA TYR A 76 -4.25 -11.43 2.98
C TYR A 76 -3.67 -11.52 1.57
N ALA A 77 -3.60 -12.73 1.00
CA ALA A 77 -3.12 -12.94 -0.36
C ALA A 77 -3.97 -12.19 -1.40
N GLU A 78 -5.29 -12.14 -1.22
CA GLU A 78 -6.17 -11.37 -2.11
C GLU A 78 -5.94 -9.85 -1.98
N LEU A 79 -5.80 -9.33 -0.76
CA LEU A 79 -5.50 -7.91 -0.55
C LEU A 79 -4.15 -7.50 -1.15
N MET A 80 -3.14 -8.37 -1.09
CA MET A 80 -1.83 -8.13 -1.70
C MET A 80 -1.86 -8.10 -3.23
N LYS A 81 -2.86 -8.73 -3.88
CA LYS A 81 -3.10 -8.60 -5.33
C LYS A 81 -3.74 -7.25 -5.72
N GLY A 82 -3.91 -6.34 -4.76
CA GLY A 82 -4.57 -5.06 -4.97
C GLY A 82 -6.09 -5.17 -4.96
N ASN A 83 -6.66 -6.20 -4.34
CA ASN A 83 -8.10 -6.28 -4.14
C ASN A 83 -8.51 -5.48 -2.89
N VAL A 84 -9.68 -4.85 -2.99
CA VAL A 84 -10.37 -4.20 -1.89
C VAL A 84 -11.44 -5.16 -1.39
N LEU A 85 -11.35 -5.54 -0.12
CA LEU A 85 -12.43 -6.24 0.56
C LEU A 85 -13.51 -5.23 0.95
N ILE A 86 -14.74 -5.49 0.53
CA ILE A 86 -15.93 -4.74 0.93
C ILE A 86 -16.80 -5.65 1.80
N VAL A 87 -17.13 -5.19 3.01
CA VAL A 87 -17.98 -5.92 3.95
C VAL A 87 -19.23 -5.09 4.26
N SER A 88 -20.40 -5.70 4.17
CA SER A 88 -21.66 -5.12 4.64
C SER A 88 -22.55 -6.22 5.18
N ASP A 89 -22.96 -6.10 6.44
CA ASP A 89 -23.54 -7.19 7.23
C ASP A 89 -22.66 -8.46 7.13
N ASP A 90 -23.24 -9.59 6.68
CA ASP A 90 -22.54 -10.87 6.48
C ASP A 90 -22.05 -11.07 5.03
N GLU A 91 -22.17 -10.05 4.17
CA GLU A 91 -21.77 -10.15 2.76
C GLU A 91 -20.36 -9.58 2.54
N CYS A 92 -19.53 -10.34 1.82
CA CYS A 92 -18.17 -9.96 1.46
C CYS A 92 -18.02 -9.92 -0.07
N TYR A 93 -17.44 -8.84 -0.57
CA TYR A 93 -17.15 -8.63 -1.98
C TYR A 93 -15.67 -8.28 -2.18
N LEU A 94 -15.07 -8.72 -3.28
CA LEU A 94 -13.77 -8.27 -3.73
C LEU A 94 -13.88 -7.39 -4.98
N PHE A 95 -13.32 -6.19 -4.87
CA PHE A 95 -13.13 -5.28 -5.99
C PHE A 95 -11.65 -5.17 -6.35
N HIS A 96 -11.27 -5.53 -7.58
CA HIS A 96 -9.88 -5.41 -8.00
C HIS A 96 -9.51 -3.96 -8.30
N ALA A 97 -8.64 -3.37 -7.48
CA ALA A 97 -8.14 -2.01 -7.60
C ALA A 97 -6.60 -1.93 -7.65
N GLY A 98 -5.90 -2.97 -8.10
CA GLY A 98 -4.44 -3.00 -8.10
C GLY A 98 -3.83 -1.87 -8.92
N LYS A 99 -2.75 -1.26 -8.41
CA LYS A 99 -1.93 -0.31 -9.19
C LYS A 99 -1.31 -1.07 -10.37
N PRO A 100 -1.31 -0.49 -11.58
CA PRO A 100 -0.59 -1.08 -12.69
C PRO A 100 0.89 -1.08 -12.37
N ILE A 101 1.47 -2.26 -12.30
CA ILE A 101 2.91 -2.42 -12.25
C ILE A 101 3.34 -2.56 -13.69
N ASN A 102 4.22 -1.68 -14.16
CA ASN A 102 4.79 -1.74 -15.50
C ASN A 102 5.71 -2.97 -15.62
N ASP A 103 5.11 -4.16 -15.65
CA ASP A 103 5.74 -5.45 -15.88
C ASP A 103 5.57 -5.89 -17.35
N LYS A 104 4.98 -5.05 -18.21
CA LYS A 104 4.93 -5.33 -19.65
C LYS A 104 6.30 -5.07 -20.27
N PRO A 105 6.99 -6.07 -20.85
CA PRO A 105 8.06 -5.78 -21.79
C PRO A 105 7.42 -5.03 -22.97
N GLY A 106 7.88 -3.81 -23.23
CA GLY A 106 7.42 -3.04 -24.38
C GLY A 106 7.62 -3.85 -25.66
N GLU A 107 6.61 -3.86 -26.53
CA GLU A 107 6.75 -4.43 -27.87
C GLU A 107 7.94 -3.77 -28.56
N ALA A 108 8.88 -4.60 -29.02
CA ALA A 108 10.13 -4.17 -29.60
C ALA A 108 9.87 -3.36 -30.89
N LYS A 109 10.06 -2.05 -30.83
CA LYS A 109 10.57 -1.31 -31.98
C LYS A 109 12.09 -1.34 -31.90
N ILE A 110 12.68 -2.10 -32.81
CA ILE A 110 14.11 -2.30 -32.96
C ILE A 110 14.76 -0.94 -33.25
N GLU A 111 15.25 -0.27 -32.21
CA GLU A 111 16.47 0.55 -32.29
C GLU A 111 17.26 0.37 -30.98
N THR A 112 18.57 0.35 -31.17
CA THR A 112 19.57 -0.31 -30.36
C THR A 112 19.76 0.32 -28.97
N THR A 113 19.97 -0.55 -27.97
CA THR A 113 20.68 -0.35 -26.68
C THR A 113 19.83 -0.16 -25.40
N VAL A 114 20.10 -1.06 -24.45
CA VAL A 114 19.62 -1.20 -23.06
C VAL A 114 18.27 -1.90 -22.88
N GLN A 115 18.33 -3.22 -22.82
CA GLN A 115 17.26 -4.10 -22.37
C GLN A 115 17.19 -4.10 -20.83
N GLY A 116 16.06 -3.68 -20.28
CA GLY A 116 15.70 -3.93 -18.89
C GLY A 116 14.26 -3.49 -18.60
N PRO A 117 13.35 -4.39 -18.22
CA PRO A 117 12.10 -4.00 -17.58
C PRO A 117 12.45 -3.61 -16.14
N GLN A 118 12.81 -2.36 -15.93
CA GLN A 118 13.08 -1.83 -14.60
C GLN A 118 11.82 -1.13 -14.12
N SER A 119 11.13 -1.74 -13.16
CA SER A 119 10.29 -0.97 -12.23
C SER A 119 11.23 -0.04 -11.46
N THR A 120 11.54 1.11 -12.05
CA THR A 120 12.42 2.12 -11.48
C THR A 120 11.70 2.80 -10.32
N PHE A 121 12.45 3.14 -9.27
CA PHE A 121 11.91 4.04 -8.26
C PHE A 121 11.59 5.41 -8.88
N SER A 122 10.54 6.02 -8.36
CA SER A 122 10.10 7.37 -8.66
C SER A 122 10.37 8.30 -7.47
N GLU A 123 10.13 9.60 -7.62
CA GLU A 123 10.15 10.55 -6.50
C GLU A 123 8.97 10.34 -5.54
N ASN A 124 7.93 9.61 -5.96
CA ASN A 124 6.79 9.28 -5.12
C ASN A 124 7.11 8.06 -4.23
N ALA A 125 7.19 8.30 -2.90
CA ALA A 125 7.47 7.27 -1.93
C ALA A 125 6.42 6.14 -1.92
N GLU A 126 5.14 6.45 -2.06
CA GLU A 126 4.08 5.42 -2.05
C GLU A 126 4.17 4.49 -3.26
N THR A 127 4.57 5.01 -4.43
CA THR A 127 4.84 4.21 -5.62
C THR A 127 6.01 3.25 -5.35
N ASN A 128 7.09 3.75 -4.74
CA ASN A 128 8.26 2.91 -4.43
C ASN A 128 7.94 1.84 -3.39
N ILE A 129 7.18 2.19 -2.34
CA ILE A 129 6.70 1.24 -1.34
C ILE A 129 5.82 0.19 -2.03
N GLY A 130 4.92 0.59 -2.93
CA GLY A 130 4.10 -0.33 -3.72
C GLY A 130 4.93 -1.31 -4.56
N ILE A 131 6.00 -0.84 -5.21
CA ILE A 131 6.93 -1.70 -5.97
C ILE A 131 7.61 -2.72 -5.05
N ILE A 132 8.12 -2.29 -3.89
CA ILE A 132 8.78 -3.19 -2.93
C ILE A 132 7.77 -4.18 -2.36
N ARG A 133 6.58 -3.71 -1.96
CA ARG A 133 5.51 -4.53 -1.39
C ARG A 133 5.01 -5.59 -2.38
N HIS A 134 4.91 -5.26 -3.67
CA HIS A 134 4.57 -6.25 -4.71
C HIS A 134 5.65 -7.34 -4.85
N ARG A 135 6.94 -6.96 -4.79
CA ARG A 135 8.05 -7.92 -4.83
C ARG A 135 8.21 -8.74 -3.55
N TYR A 136 7.74 -8.21 -2.41
CA TYR A 136 7.86 -8.84 -1.10
C TYR A 136 6.53 -8.76 -0.32
N PRO A 137 5.52 -9.56 -0.70
CA PRO A 137 4.18 -9.53 -0.09
C PRO A 137 4.13 -10.32 1.23
N ALA A 138 5.19 -10.31 2.02
CA ALA A 138 5.25 -11.08 3.26
C ALA A 138 4.43 -10.38 4.37
N PRO A 139 3.65 -11.13 5.18
CA PRO A 139 2.94 -10.56 6.34
C PRO A 139 3.86 -9.90 7.37
N GLY A 140 5.13 -10.33 7.43
CA GLY A 140 6.18 -9.76 8.28
C GLY A 140 6.72 -8.43 7.78
N PHE A 141 6.50 -8.05 6.52
CA PHE A 141 7.04 -6.81 5.97
C PHE A 141 6.42 -5.59 6.63
N ARG A 142 7.29 -4.70 7.09
CA ARG A 142 6.99 -3.45 7.77
C ARG A 142 7.59 -2.28 6.98
N VAL A 143 6.83 -1.20 6.97
CA VAL A 143 7.22 0.11 6.46
C VAL A 143 7.07 1.06 7.63
N GLU A 144 8.19 1.64 8.06
CA GLU A 144 8.24 2.56 9.19
C GLU A 144 8.64 3.94 8.67
N PRO A 145 7.75 4.95 8.73
CA PRO A 145 8.10 6.31 8.34
C PRO A 145 9.06 6.93 9.37
N LEU A 146 10.05 7.66 8.86
CA LEU A 146 11.02 8.41 9.64
C LEU A 146 11.01 9.86 9.15
N GLU A 147 11.28 10.80 10.05
CA GLU A 147 11.38 12.23 9.72
C GLU A 147 12.72 12.78 10.22
N PHE A 148 13.44 13.47 9.33
CA PHE A 148 14.75 14.04 9.58
C PHE A 148 14.77 15.55 9.30
N GLY A 149 15.63 16.30 9.98
CA GLY A 149 15.73 17.75 9.75
C GLY A 149 14.67 18.52 10.55
N SER A 150 15.05 19.57 11.26
CA SER A 150 14.11 20.43 11.99
C SER A 150 13.43 21.43 11.06
N VAL A 151 14.12 21.84 9.98
CA VAL A 151 13.65 22.80 8.99
C VAL A 151 13.03 22.09 7.78
N THR A 152 13.75 21.14 7.17
CA THR A 152 13.27 20.48 5.95
C THR A 152 12.24 19.38 6.19
N ARG A 153 12.20 18.78 7.39
CA ARG A 153 11.29 17.68 7.74
C ARG A 153 11.26 16.59 6.66
N THR A 154 12.45 16.20 6.22
CA THR A 154 12.66 15.23 5.17
C THR A 154 12.10 13.88 5.61
N LYS A 155 11.15 13.35 4.83
CA LYS A 155 10.55 12.04 5.06
C LYS A 155 11.43 10.93 4.50
N ALA A 156 11.63 9.88 5.27
CA ALA A 156 12.24 8.63 4.85
C ALA A 156 11.41 7.44 5.32
N TYR A 157 11.74 6.25 4.82
CA TYR A 157 11.03 5.02 5.17
C TYR A 157 12.03 3.90 5.44
N LEU A 158 11.92 3.27 6.59
CA LEU A 158 12.67 2.07 6.95
C LEU A 158 11.83 0.83 6.62
N PHE A 159 12.44 -0.11 5.90
CA PHE A 159 11.82 -1.37 5.49
C PHE A 159 12.49 -2.54 6.20
N TYR A 160 11.69 -3.45 6.75
CA TYR A 160 12.21 -4.68 7.36
C TYR A 160 11.14 -5.77 7.39
N ASP A 161 11.56 -7.03 7.56
CA ASP A 161 10.65 -8.12 7.89
C ASP A 161 10.73 -8.42 9.39
N ALA A 162 9.62 -8.18 10.10
CA ALA A 162 9.51 -8.38 11.55
C ALA A 162 9.70 -9.83 12.00
N HIS A 163 9.50 -10.81 11.11
CA HIS A 163 9.70 -12.23 11.41
C HIS A 163 11.15 -12.68 11.16
N ALA A 164 11.94 -11.92 10.38
CA ALA A 164 13.32 -12.27 10.03
C ALA A 164 14.38 -11.37 10.69
N VAL A 165 14.03 -10.13 11.04
CA VAL A 165 14.99 -9.16 11.58
C VAL A 165 15.44 -9.56 12.99
N ASN A 166 16.73 -9.36 13.28
CA ASN A 166 17.24 -9.47 14.64
C ASN A 166 16.84 -8.21 15.43
N PRO A 167 16.05 -8.31 16.52
CA PRO A 167 15.58 -7.15 17.27
C PRO A 167 16.72 -6.25 17.76
N LYS A 168 17.85 -6.83 18.19
CA LYS A 168 19.00 -6.04 18.65
C LYS A 168 19.62 -5.19 17.54
N VAL A 169 19.65 -5.72 16.31
CA VAL A 169 20.17 -4.99 15.15
C VAL A 169 19.20 -3.88 14.75
N LEU A 170 17.89 -4.14 14.82
CA LEU A 170 16.87 -3.13 14.56
C LEU A 170 16.96 -1.98 15.59
N ASP A 171 17.07 -2.30 16.88
CA ASP A 171 17.22 -1.31 17.95
C ASP A 171 18.50 -0.46 17.78
N GLU A 172 19.63 -1.10 17.45
CA GLU A 172 20.87 -0.37 17.14
C GLU A 172 20.72 0.54 15.92
N LEU A 173 20.01 0.09 14.88
CA LEU A 173 19.74 0.89 13.70
C LEU A 173 18.89 2.12 14.06
N HIS A 174 17.82 1.95 14.84
CA HIS A 174 17.00 3.05 15.34
C HIS A 174 17.81 4.05 16.17
N GLN A 175 18.69 3.56 17.06
CA GLN A 175 19.58 4.42 17.84
C GLN A 175 20.59 5.18 16.99
N ARG A 176 21.05 4.61 15.87
CA ARG A 176 21.95 5.31 14.94
C ARG A 176 21.21 6.35 14.14
N ILE A 177 20.03 5.99 13.63
CA ILE A 177 19.13 6.87 12.87
C ILE A 177 18.74 8.10 13.70
N SER A 178 18.39 7.93 14.98
CA SER A 178 18.01 9.04 15.86
C SER A 178 19.16 10.00 16.19
N LYS A 179 20.41 9.55 16.01
CA LYS A 179 21.62 10.36 16.19
C LYS A 179 22.08 11.07 14.91
N VAL A 180 21.48 10.76 13.76
CA VAL A 180 21.77 11.48 12.51
C VAL A 180 21.26 12.91 12.69
N ASP A 181 22.19 13.85 12.79
CA ASP A 181 21.91 15.24 13.11
C ASP A 181 21.14 15.91 11.96
N ALA A 182 19.97 16.45 12.29
CA ALA A 182 19.10 17.21 11.40
C ALA A 182 19.85 18.29 10.61
N ALA A 183 20.88 18.90 11.21
CA ALA A 183 21.71 19.94 10.61
C ALA A 183 22.57 19.45 9.43
N VAL A 184 22.99 18.17 9.42
CA VAL A 184 23.81 17.61 8.31
C VAL A 184 22.96 17.41 7.06
N VAL A 185 21.70 16.98 7.22
CA VAL A 185 20.76 16.82 6.09
C VAL A 185 20.38 18.19 5.50
N ASP A 186 20.12 19.18 6.36
CA ASP A 186 19.79 20.55 5.93
C ASP A 186 20.98 21.25 5.22
N SER A 187 22.21 21.01 5.66
CA SER A 187 23.43 21.61 5.07
C SER A 187 23.79 21.04 3.70
N VAL A 188 23.59 19.74 3.45
CA VAL A 188 23.80 19.13 2.12
C VAL A 188 22.75 19.64 1.13
N MET A 189 21.48 19.74 1.53
CA MET A 189 20.41 20.24 0.65
C MET A 189 20.55 21.73 0.33
N SER A 190 20.95 22.56 1.29
CA SER A 190 21.22 23.99 1.03
C SER A 190 22.41 24.20 0.10
N SER A 191 23.42 23.33 0.16
CA SER A 191 24.58 23.37 -0.73
C SER A 191 24.25 22.98 -2.18
N ILE A 192 23.30 22.05 -2.37
CA ILE A 192 22.82 21.62 -3.70
C ILE A 192 21.97 22.72 -4.36
N ASN A 193 21.13 23.42 -3.59
CA ASN A 193 20.31 24.51 -4.13
C ASN A 193 21.12 25.78 -4.49
N ASN A 194 22.26 26.01 -3.83
CA ASN A 194 23.13 27.15 -4.09
C ASN A 194 24.15 26.94 -5.24
N THR A 195 24.19 25.76 -5.87
CA THR A 195 25.09 25.50 -7.01
C THR A 195 24.44 25.76 -8.38
N SER A 196 23.19 26.23 -8.43
CA SER A 196 22.44 26.53 -9.66
C SER A 196 22.30 28.03 -9.99
N THR A 197 23.15 28.89 -9.42
CA THR A 197 23.26 30.32 -9.78
C THR A 197 24.67 30.65 -10.22
#